data_AF-A0A9D8MUT8-F1
#
_entry.id   AF-A0A9D8MUT8-F1
#
_cell.length_a   1.000
_cell.length_b   1.000
_cell.length_c   1.000
_cell.angle_alpha   90.00
_cell.angle_beta   90.00
_cell.angle_gamma   90.00
#
_symmetry.space_group_name_H-M   'P 1'
#
loop_
_entity.id
_entity.type
_entity.pdbx_description
1 polymer ?
#
loop_
_entity_poly.entity_id
_entity_poly.type
_entity_poly.pdbx_seq_one_letter_code
_entity_poly.pdbx_strand_id
1 'polypeptide(L)'
;FYKQIQQIKKMGSVKDLVGMIPGVGKAVKDLDIDDNAFKNIEAIILSMTPKERTHPECLNTSRRMRLAKGSGTNIQEVNKLIKQFDQTRKMMKLVTDKSKMQQMAAMMKGRMPGA
;
A
#
# COMPACT_ATOMS: atom_id res chain seq x y z
N PHE A 1 4.24 8.41 -0.66
CA PHE A 1 4.97 7.13 -0.68
C PHE A 1 5.74 6.88 0.62
N TYR A 2 6.89 7.53 0.86
CA TYR A 2 7.75 7.20 2.00
C TYR A 2 7.07 7.38 3.37
N LYS A 3 6.39 8.51 3.62
CA LYS A 3 5.67 8.71 4.90
C LYS A 3 4.53 7.70 5.13
N GLN A 4 3.84 7.28 4.07
CA GLN A 4 2.76 6.29 4.14
C GLN A 4 3.32 4.87 4.37
N ILE A 5 4.43 4.52 3.69
CA ILE A 5 5.16 3.26 3.92
C ILE A 5 5.73 3.25 5.34
N GLN A 6 6.29 4.36 5.82
CA GLN A 6 6.78 4.50 7.18
C GLN A 6 5.65 4.40 8.22
N GLN A 7 4.43 4.85 7.89
CA GLN A 7 3.25 4.61 8.72
C GLN A 7 2.86 3.12 8.71
N ILE A 8 2.94 2.43 7.57
CA ILE A 8 2.73 0.98 7.47
C ILE A 8 3.80 0.21 8.24
N LYS A 9 5.08 0.64 8.17
CA LYS A 9 6.22 0.08 8.92
C LYS A 9 6.09 0.34 10.43
N LYS A 10 5.70 1.57 10.83
CA LYS A 10 5.41 1.92 12.23
C LYS A 10 4.18 1.20 12.77
N MET A 11 3.24 0.82 11.90
CA MET A 11 2.14 -0.05 12.27
C MET A 11 2.58 -1.49 12.53
N GLY A 12 3.78 -1.92 12.15
CA GLY A 12 4.52 -3.09 12.70
C GLY A 12 3.80 -4.44 12.74
N SER A 13 2.58 -4.50 12.26
CA SER A 13 1.63 -5.55 12.52
C SER A 13 0.77 -5.60 11.27
N VAL A 14 1.33 -6.19 10.22
CA VAL A 14 0.48 -6.75 9.17
C VAL A 14 -0.59 -7.66 9.80
N LYS A 15 -0.34 -8.21 11.00
CA LYS A 15 -1.31 -8.83 11.91
C LYS A 15 -2.55 -7.98 12.20
N ASP A 16 -2.40 -6.70 12.53
CA ASP A 16 -3.52 -5.80 12.88
C ASP A 16 -4.27 -5.35 11.62
N LEU A 17 -3.55 -5.08 10.54
CA LEU A 17 -4.17 -4.76 9.24
C LEU A 17 -4.95 -5.95 8.66
N VAL A 18 -4.44 -7.17 8.81
CA VAL A 18 -5.11 -8.40 8.42
C VAL A 18 -6.28 -8.74 9.35
N GLY A 19 -6.16 -8.39 10.64
CA GLY A 19 -7.24 -8.48 11.61
C GLY A 19 -8.44 -7.59 11.28
N MET A 20 -8.25 -6.52 10.49
CA MET A 20 -9.33 -5.62 10.04
C MET A 20 -9.99 -6.05 8.72
N ILE A 21 -9.50 -7.09 8.02
CA ILE A 21 -10.11 -7.62 6.80
C ILE A 21 -11.01 -8.81 7.16
N PRO A 22 -12.34 -8.69 7.04
CA PRO A 22 -13.26 -9.80 7.32
C PRO A 22 -12.94 -10.99 6.41
N GLY A 23 -12.75 -12.18 6.99
CA GLY A 23 -12.47 -13.42 6.26
C GLY A 23 -10.99 -13.77 6.06
N VAL A 24 -10.05 -12.88 6.40
CA VAL A 24 -8.59 -13.14 6.23
C VAL A 24 -7.87 -13.41 7.56
N GLY A 25 -8.45 -13.02 8.71
CA GLY A 25 -7.83 -13.16 10.04
C GLY A 25 -7.46 -14.58 10.50
N LYS A 26 -8.02 -15.63 9.88
CA LYS A 26 -7.64 -17.03 10.19
C LYS A 26 -6.53 -17.58 9.28
N ALA A 27 -6.32 -17.03 8.08
CA ALA A 27 -5.41 -17.58 7.07
C ALA A 27 -3.97 -17.02 7.16
N VAL A 28 -3.72 -16.04 8.03
CA VAL A 28 -2.46 -15.29 8.10
C VAL A 28 -1.78 -15.44 9.46
N LYS A 29 -2.34 -16.23 10.37
CA LYS A 29 -1.68 -16.56 11.65
C LYS A 29 -0.32 -17.26 11.46
N ASP A 30 -0.16 -17.97 10.35
CA ASP A 30 1.02 -18.78 10.03
C ASP A 30 1.81 -18.25 8.81
N LEU A 31 1.42 -17.08 8.29
CA LEU A 31 2.25 -16.41 7.29
C LEU A 31 3.41 -15.78 8.05
N ASP A 32 4.56 -16.45 8.02
CA ASP A 32 5.83 -15.91 8.45
C ASP A 32 6.14 -14.72 7.54
N ILE A 33 5.76 -13.53 8.00
CA ILE A 33 5.90 -12.31 7.21
C ILE A 33 7.38 -11.98 7.24
N ASP A 34 8.07 -12.50 6.24
CA ASP A 34 9.50 -12.37 6.07
C ASP A 34 9.92 -10.89 6.16
N ASP A 35 10.62 -10.55 7.24
CA ASP A 35 11.21 -9.22 7.47
C ASP A 35 12.10 -8.78 6.28
N ASN A 36 12.61 -9.72 5.49
CA ASN A 36 13.41 -9.43 4.31
C ASN A 36 12.57 -8.88 3.15
N ALA A 37 11.27 -9.19 3.08
CA ALA A 37 10.40 -8.61 2.06
C ALA A 37 10.31 -7.09 2.20
N PHE A 38 10.36 -6.57 3.43
CA PHE A 38 10.38 -5.14 3.71
C PHE A 38 11.72 -4.48 3.38
N LYS A 39 12.85 -5.19 3.51
CA LYS A 39 14.18 -4.66 3.18
C LYS A 39 14.29 -4.30 1.70
N ASN A 40 13.83 -5.17 0.81
CA ASN A 40 13.86 -4.92 -0.63
C ASN A 40 12.97 -3.73 -1.01
N ILE A 41 11.80 -3.62 -0.37
CA ILE A 41 10.88 -2.48 -0.57
C ILE A 41 11.56 -1.18 -0.11
N GLU A 42 12.16 -1.18 1.08
CA GLU A 42 12.85 -0.02 1.63
C GLU A 42 14.02 0.41 0.74
N ALA A 43 14.83 -0.54 0.27
CA ALA A 43 15.92 -0.28 -0.67
C ALA A 43 15.42 0.41 -1.95
N ILE A 44 14.36 -0.10 -2.58
CA ILE A 44 13.76 0.50 -3.80
C ILE A 44 13.29 1.94 -3.53
N ILE A 45 12.65 2.19 -2.40
CA ILE A 45 12.14 3.52 -2.05
C ILE A 45 13.28 4.49 -1.75
N LEU A 46 14.33 4.02 -1.07
CA LEU A 46 15.51 4.83 -0.78
C LEU A 46 16.24 5.24 -2.07
N SER A 47 16.24 4.39 -3.10
CA SER A 47 16.80 4.71 -4.42
C SER A 47 15.95 5.69 -5.26
N MET A 48 14.73 6.02 -4.83
CA MET A 48 13.91 7.05 -5.48
C MET A 48 14.33 8.47 -5.10
N THR A 49 14.23 9.37 -6.06
CA THR A 49 14.34 10.82 -5.82
C THR A 49 13.10 11.33 -5.05
N PRO A 50 13.19 12.47 -4.33
CA PRO A 50 12.06 13.04 -3.62
C PRO A 50 10.83 13.27 -4.50
N LYS A 51 11.04 13.72 -5.75
CA LYS A 51 9.98 13.92 -6.75
C LYS A 51 9.27 12.62 -7.12
N GLU A 52 10.00 11.53 -7.30
CA GLU A 52 9.41 10.22 -7.62
C GLU A 52 8.63 9.64 -6.44
N ARG A 53 9.05 9.92 -5.19
CA ARG A 53 8.33 9.49 -3.98
C ARG A 53 7.01 10.24 -3.77
N THR A 54 6.88 11.46 -4.28
CA THR A 54 5.61 12.22 -4.24
C THR A 54 4.76 11.97 -5.47
N HIS A 55 5.41 11.75 -6.63
CA HIS A 55 4.78 11.55 -7.93
C HIS A 55 5.17 10.20 -8.55
N PRO A 56 4.69 9.06 -8.02
CA PRO A 56 5.00 7.75 -8.58
C PRO A 56 4.55 7.59 -10.04
N GLU A 57 3.58 8.39 -10.50
CA GLU A 57 3.17 8.46 -11.91
C GLU A 57 4.30 8.85 -12.87
N CYS A 58 5.35 9.55 -12.40
CA CYS A 58 6.48 9.94 -13.24
C CYS A 58 7.49 8.79 -13.50
N LEU A 59 7.30 7.62 -12.88
CA LEU A 59 8.17 6.46 -13.01
C LEU A 59 7.97 5.73 -14.34
N ASN A 60 8.68 6.19 -15.37
CA ASN A 60 8.83 5.51 -16.65
C ASN A 60 9.84 4.35 -16.59
N THR A 61 9.99 3.60 -17.69
CA THR A 61 10.88 2.43 -17.78
C THR A 61 12.33 2.75 -17.41
N SER A 62 12.87 3.87 -17.90
CA SER A 62 14.26 4.29 -17.60
C SER A 62 14.48 4.54 -16.10
N ARG A 63 13.54 5.24 -15.45
CA ARG A 63 13.60 5.46 -14.00
C ARG A 63 13.50 4.14 -13.23
N ARG A 64 12.61 3.24 -13.62
CA ARG A 64 12.46 1.92 -12.97
C ARG A 64 13.73 1.07 -13.08
N MET A 65 14.41 1.11 -14.23
CA MET A 65 15.71 0.46 -14.41
C MET A 65 16.78 1.07 -13.49
N ARG A 66 16.81 2.40 -13.35
CA ARG A 66 17.71 3.07 -12.41
C ARG A 66 17.42 2.67 -10.95
N LEU A 67 16.14 2.57 -10.57
CA LEU A 67 15.75 2.13 -9.23
C LEU A 67 16.24 0.70 -8.96
N ALA A 68 15.93 -0.23 -9.86
CA ALA A 68 16.37 -1.63 -9.73
C ALA A 68 17.88 -1.74 -9.51
N LYS A 69 18.68 -1.05 -10.34
CA LYS A 69 20.15 -1.00 -10.17
C LYS A 69 20.57 -0.37 -8.85
N GLY A 70 19.91 0.73 -8.45
CA GLY A 70 20.23 1.47 -7.23
C GLY A 70 19.80 0.80 -5.94
N SER A 71 18.87 -0.16 -5.99
CA SER A 71 18.37 -0.92 -4.84
C SER A 71 18.91 -2.35 -4.77
N GLY A 72 19.68 -2.79 -5.77
CA GLY A 72 20.14 -4.18 -5.86
C GLY A 72 19.02 -5.18 -6.14
N THR A 73 17.90 -4.72 -6.71
CA THR A 73 16.73 -5.54 -7.02
C THR A 73 16.52 -5.66 -8.52
N ASN A 74 15.55 -6.47 -8.96
CA ASN A 74 15.21 -6.57 -10.38
C ASN A 74 14.09 -5.58 -10.79
N ILE A 75 13.91 -5.37 -12.10
CA ILE A 75 12.86 -4.48 -12.63
C ILE A 75 11.44 -5.00 -12.33
N GLN A 76 11.27 -6.32 -12.21
CA GLN A 76 9.97 -6.95 -11.95
C GLN A 76 9.48 -6.63 -10.53
N GLU A 77 10.38 -6.65 -9.55
CA GLU A 77 10.12 -6.25 -8.16
C GLU A 77 9.74 -4.78 -8.08
N VAL A 78 10.45 -3.90 -8.80
CA VAL A 78 10.10 -2.47 -8.88
C VAL A 78 8.70 -2.30 -9.51
N ASN A 79 8.39 -3.03 -10.58
CA ASN A 79 7.07 -2.99 -11.22
C ASN A 79 5.95 -3.50 -10.29
N LYS A 80 6.21 -4.56 -9.54
CA LYS A 80 5.27 -5.12 -8.57
C LYS A 80 4.99 -4.11 -7.47
N LEU A 81 6.02 -3.48 -6.91
CA LEU A 81 5.89 -2.46 -5.88
C LEU A 81 5.07 -1.26 -6.36
N ILE A 82 5.34 -0.76 -7.56
CA ILE A 82 4.60 0.38 -8.14
C ILE A 82 3.12 0.03 -8.32
N LYS A 83 2.80 -1.16 -8.84
CA LYS A 83 1.42 -1.62 -9.01
C LYS A 83 0.69 -1.75 -7.67
N GLN A 84 1.31 -2.41 -6.69
CA GLN A 84 0.74 -2.59 -5.36
C GLN A 84 0.51 -1.24 -4.68
N PHE A 85 1.46 -0.31 -4.81
CA PHE A 85 1.29 1.02 -4.24
C PHE A 85 0.17 1.82 -4.92
N ASP A 86 0.03 1.76 -6.24
CA ASP A 86 -1.05 2.46 -6.94
C ASP A 86 -2.44 1.95 -6.50
N GLN A 87 -2.57 0.64 -6.30
CA GLN A 87 -3.78 0.04 -5.73
C GLN A 87 -4.05 0.55 -4.31
N THR A 88 -3.04 0.55 -3.43
CA THR A 88 -3.17 1.07 -2.06
C THR A 88 -3.49 2.56 -2.04
N ARG A 89 -2.89 3.36 -2.92
CA ARG A 89 -3.18 4.79 -3.07
C ARG A 89 -4.64 5.02 -3.45
N LYS A 90 -5.16 4.23 -4.42
CA LYS A 90 -6.58 4.30 -4.84
C LYS A 90 -7.51 3.94 -3.69
N MET A 91 -7.19 2.89 -2.94
CA MET A 91 -7.97 2.49 -1.77
C MET A 91 -7.93 3.54 -0.65
N MET A 92 -6.75 4.05 -0.28
CA MET A 92 -6.63 5.12 0.70
C MET A 92 -7.39 6.37 0.27
N LYS A 93 -7.34 6.74 -1.01
CA LYS A 93 -8.10 7.87 -1.54
C LYS A 93 -9.59 7.68 -1.30
N LEU A 94 -10.15 6.50 -1.61
CA LEU A 94 -11.56 6.18 -1.36
C LEU A 94 -11.94 6.25 0.14
N VAL A 95 -11.05 5.83 1.03
CA VAL A 95 -11.27 5.86 2.49
C VAL A 95 -11.18 7.30 3.04
N THR A 96 -10.23 8.11 2.56
CA THR A 96 -10.09 9.50 2.97
C THR A 96 -11.14 10.43 2.35
N ASP A 97 -11.81 9.99 1.28
CA ASP A 97 -12.93 10.70 0.67
C ASP A 97 -14.17 10.55 1.57
N LYS A 98 -14.17 11.28 2.70
CA LYS A 98 -15.26 11.31 3.69
C LYS A 98 -16.63 11.53 3.06
N SER A 99 -16.68 12.24 1.93
CA SER A 99 -17.90 12.46 1.12
C SER A 99 -18.53 11.16 0.64
N LYS A 100 -17.73 10.23 0.08
CA LYS A 100 -18.23 8.92 -0.40
C LYS A 100 -18.58 7.99 0.75
N MET A 101 -17.82 8.05 1.85
CA MET A 101 -18.14 7.26 3.04
C MET A 101 -19.43 7.75 3.70
N GLN A 102 -19.67 9.08 3.76
CA GLN A 102 -20.93 9.65 4.23
C GLN A 102 -22.10 9.34 3.29
N GLN A 103 -21.90 9.36 1.97
CA GLN A 103 -22.94 8.92 1.02
C GLN A 103 -23.28 7.44 1.17
N MET A 104 -22.28 6.59 1.37
CA MET A 104 -22.49 5.16 1.58
C MET A 104 -23.18 4.87 2.92
N ALA A 105 -22.78 5.57 3.99
CA ALA A 105 -23.45 5.52 5.28
C ALA A 105 -24.90 6.03 5.20
N ALA A 106 -25.16 7.09 4.42
CA ALA A 106 -26.50 7.62 4.19
C ALA A 106 -27.38 6.64 3.39
N MET A 107 -26.84 5.99 2.35
CA MET A 107 -27.56 4.94 1.60
C MET A 107 -27.85 3.69 2.43
N MET A 108 -26.93 3.29 3.32
CA MET A 108 -27.17 2.18 4.24
C MET A 108 -28.18 2.54 5.33
N LYS A 109 -28.14 3.77 5.86
CA LYS A 109 -29.12 4.26 6.83
C LYS A 109 -30.53 4.38 6.24
N GLY A 110 -30.65 4.58 4.92
CA GLY A 110 -31.93 4.58 4.20
C GLY A 110 -32.47 3.18 3.83
N ARG A 111 -31.69 2.11 4.01
CA ARG A 111 -32.06 0.72 3.64
C ARG A 111 -32.21 -0.23 4.83
N MET A 112 -32.16 0.28 6.07
CA MET A 112 -32.62 -0.49 7.25
C MET A 112 -34.06 -0.11 7.59
N PRO A 113 -35.07 -0.91 7.18
CA PRO A 113 -36.39 -0.84 7.78
C PRO A 113 -36.29 -1.31 9.24
N GLY A 114 -37.11 -0.70 10.09
CA GLY A 114 -37.00 -0.73 11.55
C GLY A 114 -36.78 -2.11 12.17
N ALA A 115 -35.95 -2.10 13.21
CA ALA A 115 -36.14 -2.95 14.39
C ALA A 115 -37.15 -2.26 15.31
#